data_AF-A0A7J5ZZ25-F1
#
_entry.id   AF-A0A7J5ZZ25-F1
#
_cell.length_a   1.000
_cell.length_b   1.000
_cell.length_c   1.000
_cell.angle_alpha   90.00
_cell.angle_beta   90.00
_cell.angle_gamma   90.00
#
_symmetry.space_group_name_H-M   'P 1'
#
loop_
_entity.id
_entity.type
_entity.pdbx_description
1 polymer ?
#
loop_
_entity_poly.entity_id
_entity_poly.type
_entity_poly.pdbx_seq_one_letter_code
_entity_poly.pdbx_strand_id
1 'polypeptide(L)'
;MTDKLISLEVTSTNVPDLTFIDLPGIAHVPVKAQPEDIGEQIKRWIKKFITKQDIIILVVVPCNVDITTTALKMAEEVDPNGERTLGILTKPDLVDKDEEDEVMSVINNIIIYPIKGSMIVRCRGQQVIMDRTPFDEAIQMEKDFFIEHPHFRMPYKEGKATIPKLAEKLTLELVLHIEKSLPQLKEQIQLMLAETQTELDRFNSGPPTDPEQWMDFVTDTKIENIKQLKESEAETMLKTQFKMELMIYTQYSVYTNTLNMWNRTEEEVERQSHNVARPPSNSLYKYSDTESTLKALKHHLKSYYSIMSKRLADQVPLVIKHKVLQESAVQLQREMRQLKKH
;
A
#
# COMPACT_ATOMS: atom_id res chain seq x y z
N MET A 1 -4.72 -4.79 2.84
CA MET A 1 -3.44 -5.20 2.21
C MET A 1 -2.41 -5.51 3.29
N THR A 2 -1.50 -6.47 3.11
CA THR A 2 -0.34 -6.62 4.00
C THR A 2 0.76 -5.66 3.57
N ASP A 3 1.17 -4.72 4.44
CA ASP A 3 2.24 -3.75 4.17
C ASP A 3 3.67 -4.38 4.23
N LYS A 4 3.77 -5.71 4.17
CA LYS A 4 5.06 -6.41 4.23
C LYS A 4 5.69 -6.45 2.85
N LEU A 5 6.85 -5.81 2.72
CA LEU A 5 7.69 -5.90 1.54
C LEU A 5 8.35 -7.27 1.45
N ILE A 6 8.41 -7.82 0.24
CA ILE A 6 9.23 -8.98 -0.09
C ILE A 6 10.49 -8.43 -0.75
N SER A 7 11.65 -8.71 -0.18
CA SER A 7 12.94 -8.35 -0.76
C SER A 7 13.57 -9.58 -1.39
N LEU A 8 13.98 -9.45 -2.65
CA LEU A 8 14.71 -10.45 -3.41
C LEU A 8 16.02 -9.81 -3.87
N GLU A 9 17.13 -10.39 -3.47
CA GLU A 9 18.47 -9.97 -3.89
C GLU A 9 19.02 -10.99 -4.89
N VAL A 10 19.43 -10.51 -6.07
CA VAL A 10 20.00 -11.33 -7.14
C VAL A 10 21.35 -10.75 -7.52
N THR A 11 22.41 -11.51 -7.29
CA THR A 11 23.79 -11.11 -7.63
C THR A 11 24.24 -11.80 -8.91
N SER A 12 24.73 -11.04 -9.89
CA SER A 12 25.29 -11.58 -11.13
C SER A 12 26.38 -10.64 -11.68
N THR A 13 27.41 -11.20 -12.31
CA THR A 13 28.48 -10.40 -12.95
C THR A 13 28.02 -9.72 -14.25
N ASN A 14 26.85 -10.11 -14.76
CA ASN A 14 26.37 -9.71 -16.09
C ASN A 14 25.14 -8.79 -16.03
N VAL A 15 24.75 -8.31 -14.84
CA VAL A 15 23.60 -7.42 -14.66
C VAL A 15 24.05 -6.11 -13.99
N PRO A 16 23.45 -4.96 -14.33
CA PRO A 16 23.74 -3.71 -13.64
C PRO A 16 23.12 -3.70 -12.24
N ASP A 17 23.68 -2.89 -11.35
CA ASP A 17 23.09 -2.61 -10.04
C ASP A 17 21.78 -1.83 -10.22
N LEU A 18 20.66 -2.54 -10.13
CA LEU A 18 19.31 -2.00 -10.29
C LEU A 18 18.42 -2.49 -9.14
N THR A 19 17.63 -1.57 -8.60
CA THR A 19 16.55 -1.91 -7.67
C THR A 19 15.21 -1.74 -8.38
N PHE A 20 14.45 -2.82 -8.49
CA PHE A 20 13.08 -2.80 -8.98
C PHE A 20 12.10 -2.91 -7.82
N ILE A 21 11.10 -2.04 -7.79
CA ILE A 21 9.98 -2.12 -6.86
C ILE A 21 8.76 -2.55 -7.67
N ASP A 22 8.39 -3.82 -7.56
CA ASP A 22 7.15 -4.31 -8.15
C ASP A 22 5.96 -3.88 -7.29
N LEU A 23 4.97 -3.26 -7.95
CA LEU A 23 3.78 -2.72 -7.30
C LEU A 23 2.54 -3.48 -7.79
N PRO A 24 1.56 -3.71 -6.93
CA PRO A 24 0.35 -4.43 -7.27
C PRO A 24 -0.44 -3.68 -8.34
N GLY A 25 -0.99 -4.42 -9.31
CA GLY A 25 -1.83 -3.85 -10.35
C GLY A 25 -3.06 -3.15 -9.78
N ILE A 26 -3.45 -2.03 -10.40
CA ILE A 26 -4.62 -1.24 -9.98
C ILE A 26 -5.89 -2.04 -10.28
N ALA A 27 -6.54 -2.55 -9.23
CA ALA A 27 -7.80 -3.26 -9.34
C ALA A 27 -8.98 -2.27 -9.36
N HIS A 28 -9.83 -2.38 -10.38
CA HIS A 28 -11.06 -1.57 -10.51
C HIS A 28 -12.29 -2.24 -9.90
N VAL A 29 -12.29 -3.57 -9.81
CA VAL A 29 -13.40 -4.35 -9.26
C VAL A 29 -12.84 -5.32 -8.22
N PRO A 30 -13.39 -5.38 -7.00
CA PRO A 30 -12.96 -6.34 -6.00
C PRO A 30 -13.31 -7.75 -6.47
N VAL A 31 -12.34 -8.68 -6.38
CA VAL A 31 -12.58 -10.10 -6.64
C VAL A 31 -12.78 -10.82 -5.31
N LYS A 32 -13.66 -11.84 -5.30
CA LYS A 32 -14.10 -12.66 -4.15
C LYS A 32 -13.17 -12.59 -2.92
N ALA A 33 -13.73 -12.15 -1.78
CA ALA A 33 -13.09 -11.96 -0.47
C ALA A 33 -12.16 -10.74 -0.31
N GLN A 34 -12.01 -9.88 -1.33
CA GLN A 34 -11.38 -8.57 -1.19
C GLN A 34 -12.38 -7.52 -0.69
N PRO A 35 -11.92 -6.51 0.07
CA PRO A 35 -12.76 -5.40 0.50
C PRO A 35 -13.16 -4.52 -0.69
N GLU A 36 -14.31 -3.84 -0.60
CA GLU A 36 -14.83 -2.98 -1.67
C GLU A 36 -13.89 -1.82 -2.03
N ASP A 37 -13.09 -1.33 -1.06
CA ASP A 37 -12.14 -0.24 -1.23
C ASP A 37 -10.73 -0.70 -1.66
N ILE A 38 -10.56 -1.94 -2.12
CA ILE A 38 -9.23 -2.49 -2.46
C ILE A 38 -8.49 -1.65 -3.49
N GLY A 39 -9.18 -1.10 -4.49
CA GLY A 39 -8.59 -0.22 -5.49
C GLY A 39 -8.00 1.05 -4.87
N GLU A 40 -8.71 1.67 -3.94
CA GLU A 40 -8.23 2.86 -3.22
C GLU A 40 -7.12 2.55 -2.21
N GLN A 41 -7.14 1.37 -1.60
CA GLN A 41 -6.01 0.88 -0.80
C GLN A 41 -4.75 0.73 -1.64
N ILE A 42 -4.86 0.08 -2.81
CA ILE A 42 -3.75 -0.11 -3.76
C ILE A 42 -3.19 1.25 -4.20
N LYS A 43 -4.06 2.19 -4.62
CA LYS A 43 -3.64 3.53 -5.05
C LYS A 43 -2.90 4.28 -3.95
N ARG A 44 -3.44 4.29 -2.72
CA ARG A 44 -2.78 4.93 -1.57
C ARG A 44 -1.42 4.29 -1.26
N TRP A 45 -1.31 2.97 -1.42
CA TRP A 45 -0.07 2.26 -1.20
C TRP A 45 0.98 2.60 -2.26
N ILE A 46 0.61 2.56 -3.55
CA ILE A 46 1.46 2.98 -4.68
C ILE A 46 1.98 4.41 -4.47
N LYS A 47 1.10 5.36 -4.07
CA LYS A 47 1.47 6.75 -3.80
C LYS A 47 2.61 6.91 -2.80
N LYS A 48 2.73 6.02 -1.79
CA LYS A 48 3.86 6.05 -0.83
C LYS A 48 5.22 5.87 -1.50
N PHE A 49 5.27 5.22 -2.65
CA PHE A 49 6.50 5.02 -3.44
C PHE A 49 6.65 6.13 -4.48
N ILE A 50 5.66 6.31 -5.35
CA ILE A 50 5.82 7.20 -6.52
C ILE A 50 5.93 8.69 -6.19
N THR A 51 5.55 9.12 -4.97
CA THR A 51 5.74 10.51 -4.51
C THR A 51 7.21 10.84 -4.21
N LYS A 52 8.05 9.83 -3.95
CA LYS A 52 9.47 10.07 -3.69
C LYS A 52 10.19 10.46 -4.99
N GLN A 53 10.98 11.52 -4.92
CA GLN A 53 11.60 12.14 -6.11
C GLN A 53 12.80 11.35 -6.64
N ASP A 54 13.39 10.48 -5.82
CA ASP A 54 14.50 9.57 -6.12
C ASP A 54 14.05 8.28 -6.86
N ILE A 55 12.77 8.18 -7.21
CA ILE A 55 12.18 7.01 -7.89
C ILE A 55 11.78 7.37 -9.32
N ILE A 56 12.32 6.62 -10.29
CA ILE A 56 11.86 6.60 -11.67
C ILE A 56 10.55 5.80 -11.74
N ILE A 57 9.52 6.40 -12.34
CA ILE A 57 8.20 5.80 -12.52
C ILE A 57 8.15 5.14 -13.89
N LEU A 58 7.92 3.82 -13.93
CA LEU A 58 7.58 3.10 -15.15
C LEU A 58 6.07 2.87 -15.21
N VAL A 59 5.41 3.52 -16.17
CA VAL A 59 3.97 3.34 -16.41
C VAL A 59 3.79 2.27 -17.48
N VAL A 60 3.37 1.08 -17.07
CA VAL A 60 3.16 -0.07 -17.98
C VAL A 60 1.72 -0.09 -18.45
N VAL A 61 1.51 -0.02 -19.77
CA VAL A 61 0.19 0.06 -20.40
C VAL A 61 0.10 -1.01 -21.50
N PRO A 62 -0.95 -1.84 -21.54
CA PRO A 62 -1.21 -2.70 -22.70
C PRO A 62 -1.64 -1.86 -23.89
N CYS A 63 -1.19 -2.20 -25.10
CA CYS A 63 -1.58 -1.48 -26.32
C CYS A 63 -3.04 -1.72 -26.72
N ASN A 64 -3.66 -2.80 -26.24
CA ASN A 64 -5.01 -3.21 -26.62
C ASN A 64 -6.11 -2.65 -25.69
N VAL A 65 -5.79 -1.64 -24.90
CA VAL A 65 -6.72 -0.93 -24.01
C VAL A 65 -6.46 0.57 -24.12
N ASP A 66 -7.45 1.38 -23.72
CA ASP A 66 -7.30 2.84 -23.66
C ASP A 66 -6.04 3.23 -22.88
N ILE A 67 -5.19 4.03 -23.55
CA ILE A 67 -3.90 4.49 -23.03
C ILE A 67 -4.07 5.45 -21.85
N THR A 68 -5.25 6.06 -21.70
CA THR A 68 -5.63 6.96 -20.59
C THR A 68 -5.91 6.19 -19.30
N THR A 69 -4.95 5.37 -18.88
CA THR A 69 -5.06 4.51 -17.71
C THR A 69 -4.96 5.30 -16.40
N THR A 70 -5.48 4.70 -15.33
CA THR A 70 -5.36 5.28 -13.97
C THR A 70 -3.90 5.41 -13.54
N ALA A 71 -3.01 4.52 -13.99
CA ALA A 71 -1.59 4.59 -13.69
C ALA A 71 -0.93 5.85 -14.27
N LEU A 72 -1.28 6.22 -15.51
CA LEU A 72 -0.76 7.41 -16.16
C LEU A 72 -1.18 8.70 -15.41
N LYS A 73 -2.45 8.79 -15.00
CA LYS A 73 -2.96 9.90 -14.18
C LYS A 73 -2.26 10.00 -12.83
N MET A 74 -2.02 8.86 -12.17
CA MET A 74 -1.30 8.85 -10.89
C MET A 74 0.14 9.32 -11.04
N ALA A 75 0.80 9.00 -12.15
CA ALA A 75 2.13 9.51 -12.47
C ALA A 75 2.09 11.03 -12.73
N GLU A 76 1.10 11.53 -13.47
CA GLU A 76 0.92 12.95 -13.76
C GLU A 76 0.75 13.79 -12.48
N GLU A 77 0.00 13.28 -11.51
CA GLU A 77 -0.23 13.93 -10.22
C GLU A 77 1.06 14.15 -9.41
N VAL A 78 2.06 13.28 -9.56
CA VAL A 78 3.31 13.31 -8.77
C VAL A 78 4.55 13.70 -9.57
N ASP A 79 4.43 13.75 -10.89
CA ASP A 79 5.45 14.16 -11.86
C ASP A 79 4.81 14.90 -13.05
N PRO A 80 4.25 16.11 -12.86
CA PRO A 80 3.50 16.84 -13.89
C PRO A 80 4.32 17.19 -15.15
N ASN A 81 5.63 17.32 -15.00
CA ASN A 81 6.57 17.60 -16.09
C ASN A 81 7.15 16.32 -16.72
N GLY A 82 6.84 15.15 -16.16
CA GLY A 82 7.32 13.84 -16.60
C GLY A 82 8.85 13.70 -16.57
N GLU A 83 9.55 14.35 -15.65
CA GLU A 83 11.02 14.34 -15.58
C GLU A 83 11.59 12.98 -15.17
N ARG A 84 10.78 12.13 -14.57
CA ARG A 84 11.17 10.81 -14.06
C ARG A 84 10.15 9.73 -14.43
N THR A 85 9.27 9.99 -15.40
CA THR A 85 8.25 9.06 -15.86
C THR A 85 8.58 8.52 -17.25
N LEU A 86 8.49 7.19 -17.41
CA LEU A 86 8.69 6.46 -18.67
C LEU A 86 7.46 5.61 -18.98
N GLY A 87 6.99 5.66 -20.22
CA GLY A 87 5.85 4.86 -20.70
C GLY A 87 6.32 3.55 -21.30
N ILE A 88 5.73 2.43 -20.89
CA ILE A 88 6.05 1.10 -21.42
C ILE A 88 4.78 0.49 -22.00
N LEU A 89 4.74 0.39 -23.32
CA LEU A 89 3.65 -0.21 -24.07
C LEU A 89 3.90 -1.72 -24.24
N THR A 90 2.91 -2.54 -23.88
CA THR A 90 3.00 -4.01 -23.86
C THR A 90 1.88 -4.66 -24.66
N LYS A 91 2.05 -5.94 -25.01
CA LYS A 91 1.07 -6.69 -25.82
C LYS A 91 0.74 -6.05 -27.18
N PRO A 92 1.74 -5.57 -27.94
CA PRO A 92 1.51 -5.00 -29.27
C PRO A 92 0.92 -6.01 -30.26
N ASP A 93 1.04 -7.31 -29.96
CA ASP A 93 0.50 -8.42 -30.75
C ASP A 93 -1.01 -8.64 -30.58
N LEU A 94 -1.66 -7.92 -29.66
CA LEU A 94 -3.10 -7.97 -29.43
C LEU A 94 -3.84 -6.71 -29.92
N VAL A 95 -3.16 -5.81 -30.62
CA VAL A 95 -3.73 -4.57 -31.14
C VAL A 95 -4.53 -4.89 -32.41
N ASP A 96 -5.73 -4.33 -32.52
CA ASP A 96 -6.50 -4.40 -33.75
C ASP A 96 -5.86 -3.50 -34.81
N LYS A 97 -5.85 -3.95 -36.08
CA LYS A 97 -5.12 -3.27 -37.16
C LYS A 97 -5.51 -1.81 -37.35
N ASP A 98 -6.75 -1.47 -37.02
CA ASP A 98 -7.31 -0.12 -37.16
C ASP A 98 -6.91 0.81 -35.99
N GLU A 99 -6.30 0.28 -34.93
CA GLU A 99 -5.88 1.02 -33.71
C GLU A 99 -4.34 1.22 -33.64
N GLU A 100 -3.58 0.63 -34.56
CA GLU A 100 -2.10 0.68 -34.55
C GLU A 100 -1.55 2.12 -34.67
N ASP A 101 -2.25 3.00 -35.40
CA ASP A 101 -1.89 4.42 -35.56
C ASP A 101 -2.03 5.22 -34.26
N GLU A 102 -2.99 4.85 -33.39
CA GLU A 102 -3.16 5.47 -32.09
C GLU A 102 -1.99 5.10 -31.16
N VAL A 103 -1.60 3.82 -31.16
CA VAL A 103 -0.41 3.34 -30.43
C VAL A 103 0.85 4.08 -30.89
N MET A 104 1.01 4.27 -32.20
CA MET A 104 2.12 5.03 -32.77
C MET A 104 2.12 6.50 -32.33
N SER A 105 0.95 7.12 -32.22
CA SER A 105 0.82 8.50 -31.73
C SER A 105 1.26 8.64 -30.27
N VAL A 106 1.03 7.61 -29.46
CA VAL A 106 1.47 7.58 -28.06
C VAL A 106 2.97 7.34 -27.93
N ILE A 107 3.56 6.50 -28.78
CA ILE A 107 5.03 6.30 -28.84
C ILE A 107 5.75 7.63 -29.15
N ASN A 108 5.13 8.46 -29.97
CA ASN A 108 5.65 9.77 -30.36
C ASN A 108 5.27 10.90 -29.40
N ASN A 109 4.72 10.59 -28.22
CA ASN A 109 4.30 11.54 -27.19
C ASN A 109 3.32 12.62 -27.72
N ILE A 110 2.44 12.27 -28.66
CA ILE A 110 1.50 13.23 -29.27
C ILE A 110 0.22 13.37 -28.43
N ILE A 111 -0.23 12.28 -27.79
CA ILE A 111 -1.56 12.18 -27.15
C ILE A 111 -1.47 12.21 -25.61
N ILE A 112 -0.28 12.04 -25.04
CA ILE A 112 -0.05 11.97 -23.59
C ILE A 112 0.67 13.21 -23.06
N TYR A 113 0.52 13.52 -21.76
CA TYR A 113 1.29 14.60 -21.12
C TYR A 113 2.81 14.31 -21.22
N PRO A 114 3.68 15.33 -21.19
CA PRO A 114 5.10 15.15 -21.51
C PRO A 114 5.76 14.20 -20.52
N ILE A 115 6.30 13.09 -21.03
CA ILE A 115 7.13 12.13 -20.30
C ILE A 115 8.46 11.94 -21.03
N LYS A 116 9.47 11.32 -20.39
CA LYS A 116 10.81 11.04 -20.97
C LYS A 116 10.80 10.12 -22.20
N GLY A 117 9.61 9.64 -22.58
CA GLY A 117 9.35 8.91 -23.79
C GLY A 117 8.77 7.54 -23.50
N SER A 118 8.31 6.93 -24.57
CA SER A 118 7.64 5.63 -24.55
C SER A 118 8.49 4.58 -25.24
N MET A 119 8.45 3.36 -24.70
CA MET A 119 9.05 2.16 -25.28
C MET A 119 7.96 1.13 -25.54
N ILE A 120 8.06 0.36 -26.62
CA ILE A 120 7.15 -0.74 -26.91
C ILE A 120 7.86 -2.09 -26.83
N VAL A 121 7.28 -3.06 -26.14
CA VAL A 121 7.88 -4.38 -25.91
C VAL A 121 6.86 -5.50 -26.10
N ARG A 122 7.33 -6.63 -26.63
CA ARG A 122 6.54 -7.86 -26.73
C ARG A 122 7.06 -8.87 -25.72
N CYS A 123 6.31 -9.01 -24.63
CA CYS A 123 6.62 -9.98 -23.58
C CYS A 123 6.23 -11.41 -24.00
N ARG A 124 6.74 -12.39 -23.25
CA ARG A 124 6.34 -13.80 -23.41
C ARG A 124 4.86 -13.96 -23.09
N GLY A 125 4.09 -14.45 -24.06
CA GLY A 125 2.69 -14.84 -23.86
C GLY A 125 2.56 -16.11 -23.01
N GLN A 126 1.35 -16.38 -22.52
CA GLN A 126 1.09 -17.52 -21.63
C GLN A 126 1.51 -18.87 -22.26
N GLN A 127 1.28 -19.03 -23.56
CA GLN A 127 1.60 -20.27 -24.28
C GLN A 127 3.11 -20.50 -24.39
N VAL A 128 3.88 -19.47 -24.74
CA VAL A 128 5.35 -19.48 -24.76
C VAL A 128 5.94 -19.83 -23.38
N ILE A 129 5.28 -19.37 -22.31
CA ILE A 129 5.66 -19.73 -20.93
C ILE A 129 5.38 -21.21 -20.64
N MET A 130 4.21 -21.71 -21.05
CA MET A 130 3.83 -23.12 -20.89
C MET A 130 4.76 -24.07 -21.66
N ASP A 131 5.17 -23.65 -22.86
CA ASP A 131 6.07 -24.40 -23.74
C ASP A 131 7.54 -24.35 -23.30
N ARG A 132 7.86 -23.59 -22.24
CA ARG A 132 9.21 -23.40 -21.68
C ARG A 132 10.23 -22.94 -22.71
N THR A 133 9.81 -22.12 -23.66
CA THR A 133 10.70 -21.54 -24.67
C THR A 133 11.88 -20.82 -24.01
N PRO A 134 13.13 -21.12 -24.41
CA PRO A 134 14.32 -20.45 -23.91
C PRO A 134 14.26 -18.92 -24.05
N PHE A 135 14.94 -18.21 -23.15
CA PHE A 135 14.93 -16.75 -23.14
C PHE A 135 15.49 -16.15 -24.45
N ASP A 136 16.59 -16.69 -24.97
CA ASP A 136 17.22 -16.20 -26.20
C ASP A 136 16.29 -16.33 -27.42
N GLU A 137 15.53 -17.42 -27.48
CA GLU A 137 14.53 -17.63 -28.53
C GLU A 137 13.37 -16.64 -28.39
N ALA A 138 12.91 -16.37 -27.17
CA ALA A 138 11.87 -15.36 -26.93
C ALA A 138 12.33 -13.93 -27.33
N ILE A 139 13.60 -13.58 -27.09
CA ILE A 139 14.17 -12.30 -27.55
C ILE A 139 14.23 -12.24 -29.08
N GLN A 140 14.56 -13.35 -29.74
CA GLN A 140 14.56 -13.43 -31.19
C GLN A 140 13.13 -13.27 -31.76
N MET A 141 12.13 -13.93 -31.17
CA MET A 141 10.73 -13.77 -31.55
C MET A 141 10.21 -12.34 -31.37
N GLU A 142 10.62 -11.64 -30.32
CA GLU A 142 10.31 -10.23 -30.13
C GLU A 142 10.90 -9.39 -31.27
N LYS A 143 12.18 -9.60 -31.58
CA LYS A 143 12.88 -8.88 -32.63
C LYS A 143 12.22 -9.09 -34.00
N ASP A 144 11.92 -10.34 -34.36
CA ASP A 144 11.32 -10.68 -35.65
C ASP A 144 9.93 -10.05 -35.79
N PHE A 145 9.12 -10.08 -34.73
CA PHE A 145 7.83 -9.39 -34.69
C PHE A 145 7.96 -7.91 -35.06
N PHE A 146 8.86 -7.18 -34.41
CA PHE A 146 9.00 -5.75 -34.68
C PHE A 146 9.60 -5.45 -36.07
N ILE A 147 10.47 -6.31 -36.59
CA ILE A 147 11.06 -6.13 -37.93
C ILE A 147 10.01 -6.35 -39.03
N GLU A 148 9.15 -7.33 -38.87
CA GLU A 148 8.15 -7.75 -39.86
C GLU A 148 6.88 -6.88 -39.82
N HIS A 149 6.54 -6.32 -38.65
CA HIS A 149 5.30 -5.58 -38.47
C HIS A 149 5.29 -4.22 -39.20
N PRO A 150 4.29 -3.90 -40.04
CA PRO A 150 4.26 -2.67 -40.85
C PRO A 150 4.45 -1.38 -40.05
N HIS A 151 3.66 -1.17 -39.00
CA HIS A 151 3.71 0.05 -38.17
C HIS A 151 4.84 0.02 -37.14
N PHE A 152 5.00 -1.08 -36.39
CA PHE A 152 5.97 -1.17 -35.29
C PHE A 152 7.43 -1.34 -35.73
N ARG A 153 7.70 -1.54 -37.04
CA ARG A 153 9.05 -1.49 -37.59
C ARG A 153 9.71 -0.12 -37.44
N MET A 154 8.94 0.96 -37.47
CA MET A 154 9.47 2.32 -37.31
C MET A 154 10.01 2.55 -35.89
N PRO A 155 9.24 2.31 -34.81
CA PRO A 155 9.76 2.35 -33.43
C PRO A 155 11.01 1.49 -33.21
N TYR A 156 11.08 0.31 -33.83
CA TYR A 156 12.27 -0.54 -33.77
C TYR A 156 13.51 0.13 -34.37
N LYS A 157 13.39 0.72 -35.57
CA LYS A 157 14.50 1.45 -36.20
C LYS A 157 14.94 2.68 -35.42
N GLU A 158 14.01 3.32 -34.71
CA GLU A 158 14.29 4.47 -33.85
C GLU A 158 14.87 4.08 -32.47
N GLY A 159 15.02 2.77 -32.19
CA GLY A 159 15.50 2.30 -30.89
C GLY A 159 14.47 2.45 -29.76
N LYS A 160 13.19 2.60 -30.10
CA LYS A 160 12.06 2.72 -29.15
C LYS A 160 11.32 1.40 -28.92
N ALA A 161 11.78 0.29 -29.51
CA ALA A 161 11.17 -1.02 -29.33
C ALA A 161 12.17 -2.05 -28.82
N THR A 162 11.64 -3.15 -28.24
CA THR A 162 12.34 -4.34 -27.71
C THR A 162 12.84 -4.24 -26.27
N ILE A 163 12.87 -5.38 -25.58
CA ILE A 163 13.36 -5.54 -24.21
C ILE A 163 14.85 -5.15 -24.08
N PRO A 164 15.77 -5.56 -24.99
CA PRO A 164 17.17 -5.15 -24.88
C PRO A 164 17.36 -3.63 -24.95
N LYS A 165 16.66 -2.95 -25.86
CA LYS A 165 16.72 -1.48 -25.96
C LYS A 165 16.07 -0.79 -24.76
N LEU A 166 15.00 -1.37 -24.22
CA LEU A 166 14.43 -0.90 -22.97
C LEU A 166 15.43 -1.00 -21.81
N ALA A 167 16.15 -2.12 -21.68
CA ALA A 167 17.16 -2.30 -20.64
C ALA A 167 18.31 -1.27 -20.76
N GLU A 168 18.80 -1.03 -21.98
CA GLU A 168 19.78 0.04 -22.24
C GLU A 168 19.25 1.42 -21.81
N LYS A 169 18.02 1.77 -22.23
CA LYS A 169 17.40 3.07 -21.89
C LYS A 169 17.21 3.22 -20.38
N LEU A 170 16.69 2.20 -19.70
CA LEU A 170 16.50 2.25 -18.24
C LEU A 170 17.81 2.39 -17.49
N THR A 171 18.88 1.73 -17.95
CA THR A 171 20.20 1.85 -17.34
C THR A 171 20.73 3.28 -17.46
N LEU A 172 20.62 3.89 -18.65
CA LEU A 172 21.03 5.28 -18.87
C LEU A 172 20.21 6.25 -18.00
N GLU A 173 18.89 6.07 -17.95
CA GLU A 173 18.00 6.92 -17.15
C GLU A 173 18.29 6.79 -15.65
N LEU A 174 18.60 5.58 -15.17
CA LEU A 174 19.00 5.35 -13.79
C LEU A 174 20.31 6.09 -13.45
N VAL A 175 21.33 5.98 -14.30
CA VAL A 175 22.63 6.66 -14.09
C VAL A 175 22.43 8.18 -14.04
N LEU A 176 21.72 8.74 -15.03
CA LEU A 176 21.42 10.18 -15.07
C LEU A 176 20.63 10.64 -13.84
N HIS A 177 19.69 9.81 -13.37
CA HIS A 177 18.91 10.12 -12.19
C HIS A 177 19.74 10.08 -10.92
N ILE A 178 20.63 9.10 -10.76
CA ILE A 178 21.58 9.02 -9.64
C ILE A 178 22.50 10.25 -9.64
N GLU A 179 23.06 10.63 -10.79
CA GLU A 179 23.94 11.81 -10.91
C GLU A 179 23.21 13.11 -10.51
N LYS A 180 21.94 13.26 -10.91
CA LYS A 180 21.11 14.42 -10.54
C LYS A 180 20.75 14.43 -9.05
N SER A 181 20.53 13.27 -8.45
CA SER A 181 20.05 13.12 -7.06
C SER A 181 21.19 13.12 -6.02
N LEU A 182 22.40 12.71 -6.40
CA LEU A 182 23.58 12.62 -5.51
C LEU A 182 23.89 13.91 -4.73
N PRO A 183 23.91 15.11 -5.35
CA PRO A 183 24.19 16.35 -4.63
C PRO A 183 23.17 16.63 -3.51
N GLN A 184 21.88 16.40 -3.79
CA GLN A 184 20.80 16.62 -2.84
C GLN A 184 20.86 15.60 -1.69
N LEU A 185 21.15 14.33 -2.01
CA LEU A 185 21.33 13.29 -1.00
C LEU A 185 22.52 13.60 -0.07
N LYS A 186 23.62 14.11 -0.63
CA LYS A 186 24.78 14.55 0.16
C LYS A 186 24.43 15.67 1.12
N GLU A 187 23.65 16.66 0.68
CA GLU A 187 23.18 17.76 1.52
C GLU A 187 22.27 17.25 2.65
N GLN A 188 21.33 16.35 2.35
CA GLN A 188 20.47 15.72 3.35
C GLN A 188 21.26 14.94 4.41
N ILE A 189 22.25 14.15 3.98
CA ILE A 189 23.13 13.41 4.90
C ILE A 189 23.93 14.37 5.78
N GLN A 190 24.43 15.48 5.24
CA GLN A 190 25.17 16.48 6.01
C GLN A 190 24.30 17.17 7.05
N LEU A 191 23.05 17.48 6.71
CA LEU A 191 22.06 18.03 7.66
C LEU A 191 21.76 17.03 8.78
N MET A 192 21.46 15.77 8.44
CA MET A 192 21.21 14.72 9.43
C MET A 192 22.43 14.49 10.34
N LEU A 193 23.65 14.54 9.78
CA LEU A 193 24.88 14.42 10.54
C LEU A 193 25.05 15.59 11.51
N ALA A 194 24.79 16.82 11.08
CA ALA A 194 24.89 18.01 11.92
C ALA A 194 23.87 17.98 13.07
N GLU A 195 22.63 17.56 12.79
CA GLU A 195 21.59 17.36 13.81
C GLU A 195 22.01 16.29 14.82
N THR A 196 22.46 15.13 14.34
CA THR A 196 22.93 14.03 15.19
C THR A 196 24.14 14.43 16.03
N GLN A 197 25.08 15.19 15.47
CA GLN A 197 26.25 15.69 16.20
C GLN A 197 25.85 16.70 17.28
N THR A 198 24.89 17.57 16.97
CA THR A 198 24.34 18.53 17.95
C THR A 198 23.66 17.79 19.10
N GLU A 199 22.92 16.72 18.81
CA GLU A 199 22.36 15.85 19.85
C GLU A 199 23.46 15.16 20.67
N LEU A 200 24.48 14.62 20.02
CA LEU A 200 25.59 13.94 20.67
C LEU A 200 26.39 14.88 21.59
N ASP A 201 26.63 16.12 21.17
CA ASP A 201 27.36 17.12 21.96
C ASP A 201 26.61 17.51 23.23
N ARG A 202 25.26 17.43 23.23
CA ARG A 202 24.46 17.60 24.46
C ARG A 202 24.72 16.49 25.48
N PHE A 203 25.17 15.31 25.05
CA PHE A 203 25.50 14.19 25.92
C PHE A 203 27.00 14.12 26.29
N ASN A 204 27.89 14.68 25.46
CA ASN A 204 29.34 14.65 25.67
C ASN A 204 29.85 15.55 26.82
N SER A 205 29.05 16.53 27.27
CA SER A 205 29.38 17.41 28.41
C SER A 205 29.48 16.67 29.76
N GLY A 206 29.09 15.41 29.82
CA GLY A 206 28.85 14.70 31.07
C GLY A 206 27.68 15.31 31.86
N PRO A 207 27.28 14.69 32.99
CA PRO A 207 26.35 15.35 33.90
C PRO A 207 26.98 16.66 34.40
N PRO A 208 26.24 17.78 34.45
CA PRO A 208 26.76 19.05 34.95
C PRO A 208 27.35 18.89 36.35
N THR A 209 28.50 19.52 36.60
CA THR A 209 29.20 19.46 37.90
C THR A 209 28.59 20.40 38.94
N ASP A 210 27.85 21.41 38.49
CA ASP A 210 27.12 22.34 39.33
C ASP A 210 25.87 21.67 39.92
N PRO A 211 25.60 21.74 41.24
CA PRO A 211 24.50 21.03 41.88
C PRO A 211 23.11 21.37 41.34
N GLU A 212 22.91 22.62 40.89
CA GLU A 212 21.63 23.11 40.38
C GLU A 212 21.40 22.60 38.94
N GLN A 213 22.42 22.69 38.09
CA GLN A 213 22.39 22.11 36.74
C GLN A 213 22.38 20.57 36.75
N TRP A 214 23.01 19.94 37.75
CA TRP A 214 23.00 18.48 37.92
C TRP A 214 21.59 17.98 38.23
N MET A 215 20.90 18.67 39.15
CA MET A 215 19.51 18.35 39.42
C MET A 215 18.62 18.54 38.19
N ASP A 216 18.85 19.59 37.41
CA ASP A 216 18.15 19.80 36.14
C ASP A 216 18.39 18.67 35.14
N PHE A 217 19.65 18.26 34.96
CA PHE A 217 20.04 17.18 34.07
C PHE A 217 19.46 15.83 34.50
N VAL A 218 19.53 15.50 35.79
CA VAL A 218 18.95 14.27 36.35
C VAL A 218 17.43 14.28 36.23
N THR A 219 16.79 15.43 36.44
CA THR A 219 15.33 15.56 36.33
C THR A 219 14.87 15.42 34.89
N ASP A 220 15.52 16.10 33.94
CA ASP A 220 15.21 16.00 32.51
C ASP A 220 15.47 14.58 31.97
N THR A 221 16.57 13.94 32.39
CA THR A 221 16.89 12.55 32.04
C THR A 221 15.88 11.56 32.63
N LYS A 222 15.45 11.76 33.89
CA LYS A 222 14.41 10.93 34.50
C LYS A 222 13.05 11.13 33.84
N ILE A 223 12.69 12.35 33.46
CA ILE A 223 11.45 12.63 32.73
C ILE A 223 11.45 11.92 31.38
N GLU A 224 12.55 12.00 30.62
CA GLU A 224 12.64 11.32 29.32
C GLU A 224 12.62 9.79 29.46
N ASN A 225 13.32 9.24 30.46
CA ASN A 225 13.26 7.80 30.77
C ASN A 225 11.85 7.34 31.16
N ILE A 226 11.14 8.11 31.99
CA ILE A 226 9.76 7.80 32.39
C ILE A 226 8.85 7.86 31.16
N LYS A 227 9.03 8.86 30.29
CA LYS A 227 8.26 8.99 29.04
C LYS A 227 8.46 7.79 28.13
N GLN A 228 9.71 7.42 27.83
CA GLN A 228 10.03 6.26 26.99
C GLN A 228 9.48 4.95 27.58
N LEU A 229 9.62 4.77 28.91
CA LEU A 229 9.08 3.59 29.60
C LEU A 229 7.56 3.53 29.47
N LYS A 230 6.86 4.66 29.67
CA LYS A 230 5.40 4.74 29.58
C LYS A 230 4.89 4.55 28.14
N GLU A 231 5.59 5.07 27.15
CA GLU A 231 5.29 4.85 25.74
C GLU A 231 5.47 3.37 25.37
N SER A 232 6.57 2.74 25.80
CA SER A 232 6.84 1.32 25.56
C SER A 232 5.82 0.39 26.25
N GLU A 233 5.44 0.69 27.49
CA GLU A 233 4.37 -0.03 28.21
C GLU A 233 3.03 0.09 27.49
N ALA A 234 2.67 1.30 27.05
CA ALA A 234 1.42 1.54 26.32
C ALA A 234 1.40 0.85 24.96
N GLU A 235 2.51 0.87 24.21
CA GLU A 235 2.65 0.17 22.95
C GLU A 235 2.53 -1.34 23.13
N THR A 236 3.18 -1.89 24.17
CA THR A 236 3.10 -3.32 24.52
C THR A 236 1.68 -3.72 24.87
N MET A 237 0.97 -2.89 25.65
CA MET A 237 -0.42 -3.12 26.01
C MET A 237 -1.34 -3.09 24.78
N LEU A 238 -1.16 -2.12 23.88
CA LEU A 238 -1.92 -2.04 22.61
C LEU A 238 -1.64 -3.25 21.72
N LYS A 239 -0.38 -3.61 21.50
CA LYS A 239 0.01 -4.80 20.71
C LYS A 239 -0.56 -6.08 21.31
N THR A 240 -0.54 -6.22 22.63
CA THR A 240 -1.12 -7.38 23.33
C THR A 240 -2.63 -7.41 23.17
N GLN A 241 -3.31 -6.28 23.27
CA GLN A 241 -4.76 -6.18 23.06
C GLN A 241 -5.14 -6.58 21.62
N PHE A 242 -4.46 -6.05 20.60
CA PHE A 242 -4.70 -6.42 19.20
C PHE A 242 -4.39 -7.90 18.95
N LYS A 243 -3.32 -8.44 19.55
CA LYS A 243 -2.98 -9.86 19.44
C LYS A 243 -4.01 -10.76 20.12
N MET A 244 -4.53 -10.36 21.28
CA MET A 244 -5.64 -11.06 21.93
C MET A 244 -6.90 -11.00 21.08
N GLU A 245 -7.24 -9.87 20.48
CA GLU A 245 -8.39 -9.76 19.56
C GLU A 245 -8.24 -10.60 18.29
N LEU A 246 -7.03 -10.70 17.74
CA LEU A 246 -6.69 -11.59 16.63
C LEU A 246 -6.76 -13.09 17.03
N MET A 247 -6.42 -13.44 18.27
CA MET A 247 -6.63 -14.80 18.81
C MET A 247 -8.11 -15.07 19.17
N ILE A 248 -8.91 -14.02 19.43
CA ILE A 248 -10.37 -14.09 19.70
C ILE A 248 -11.18 -13.97 18.39
N TYR A 249 -10.62 -14.34 17.24
CA TYR A 249 -11.34 -14.36 15.96
C TYR A 249 -12.40 -15.48 15.88
N THR A 250 -12.52 -16.34 16.91
CA THR A 250 -13.53 -17.42 16.94
C THR A 250 -14.27 -17.51 18.29
N GLN A 251 -14.81 -16.41 18.81
CA GLN A 251 -15.93 -16.54 19.75
C GLN A 251 -17.23 -16.88 19.00
N TYR A 252 -17.25 -18.07 18.38
CA TYR A 252 -18.47 -18.69 17.87
C TYR A 252 -19.57 -18.68 18.93
N SER A 253 -19.21 -18.80 20.22
CA SER A 253 -20.17 -18.71 21.33
C SER A 253 -20.87 -17.34 21.43
N VAL A 254 -20.16 -16.22 21.34
CA VAL A 254 -20.76 -14.87 21.45
C VAL A 254 -21.60 -14.54 20.22
N TYR A 255 -21.10 -14.89 19.03
CA TYR A 255 -21.85 -14.74 17.78
C TYR A 255 -23.12 -15.59 17.79
N THR A 256 -23.01 -16.88 18.12
CA THR A 256 -24.14 -17.82 18.19
C THR A 256 -25.11 -17.43 19.29
N ASN A 257 -24.66 -16.96 20.45
CA ASN A 257 -25.54 -16.46 21.51
C ASN A 257 -26.30 -15.21 21.08
N THR A 258 -25.64 -14.26 20.42
CA THR A 258 -26.27 -13.03 19.92
C THR A 258 -27.26 -13.35 18.80
N LEU A 259 -26.90 -14.26 17.89
CA LEU A 259 -27.76 -14.74 16.82
C LEU A 259 -29.00 -15.45 17.36
N ASN A 260 -28.82 -16.37 18.32
CA ASN A 260 -29.90 -17.07 18.99
C ASN A 260 -30.82 -16.11 19.76
N MET A 261 -30.27 -15.04 20.33
CA MET A 261 -31.05 -13.98 20.97
C MET A 261 -31.94 -13.26 19.94
N TRP A 262 -31.38 -12.82 18.80
CA TRP A 262 -32.17 -12.18 17.73
C TRP A 262 -33.24 -13.09 17.14
N ASN A 263 -32.92 -14.38 16.96
CA ASN A 263 -33.88 -15.39 16.52
C ASN A 263 -35.06 -15.50 17.51
N ARG A 264 -34.76 -15.57 18.83
CA ARG A 264 -35.79 -15.63 19.87
C ARG A 264 -36.63 -14.36 19.97
N THR A 265 -36.02 -13.18 19.86
CA THR A 265 -36.73 -11.90 19.95
C THR A 265 -37.70 -11.71 18.79
N GLU A 266 -37.32 -12.08 17.55
CA GLU A 266 -38.23 -11.97 16.40
C GLU A 266 -39.31 -13.07 16.43
N GLU A 267 -38.99 -14.28 16.91
CA GLU A 267 -40.01 -15.30 17.21
C GLU A 267 -41.02 -14.82 18.27
N GLU A 268 -40.59 -14.09 19.30
CA GLU A 268 -41.46 -13.49 20.32
C GLU A 268 -42.34 -12.37 19.76
N VAL A 269 -41.80 -11.53 18.86
CA VAL A 269 -42.57 -10.49 18.16
C VAL A 269 -43.61 -11.11 17.22
N GLU A 270 -43.26 -12.18 16.49
CA GLU A 270 -44.20 -12.92 15.65
C GLU A 270 -45.27 -13.66 16.47
N ARG A 271 -44.91 -14.20 17.65
CA ARG A 271 -45.88 -14.81 18.59
C ARG A 271 -46.86 -13.78 19.13
N GLN A 272 -46.40 -12.57 19.46
CA GLN A 272 -47.25 -11.48 19.95
C GLN A 272 -48.17 -10.92 18.86
N SER A 273 -47.75 -10.92 17.59
CA SER A 273 -48.60 -10.48 16.49
C SER A 273 -49.62 -11.54 16.03
N HIS A 274 -49.37 -12.83 16.26
CA HIS A 274 -50.23 -13.94 15.80
C HIS A 274 -50.97 -14.73 16.90
N ASN A 275 -50.81 -14.41 18.18
CA ASN A 275 -51.49 -15.07 19.31
C ASN A 275 -51.32 -16.62 19.35
N VAL A 276 -50.12 -17.15 19.12
CA VAL A 276 -49.85 -18.62 19.14
C VAL A 276 -48.89 -19.00 20.27
N ALA A 277 -49.26 -20.04 21.04
CA ALA A 277 -48.70 -20.33 22.37
C ALA A 277 -47.48 -21.27 22.45
N ARG A 278 -46.98 -21.91 21.37
CA ARG A 278 -45.71 -22.70 21.38
C ARG A 278 -45.31 -23.21 19.99
N PRO A 279 -44.00 -23.32 19.65
CA PRO A 279 -43.57 -24.04 18.45
C PRO A 279 -43.37 -25.55 18.74
N PRO A 280 -43.50 -26.44 17.74
CA PRO A 280 -43.16 -27.85 17.88
C PRO A 280 -41.64 -28.02 17.99
N SER A 281 -41.21 -28.82 18.96
CA SER A 281 -39.84 -29.32 19.05
C SER A 281 -39.50 -30.18 17.83
N ASN A 282 -38.36 -29.87 17.19
CA ASN A 282 -37.80 -30.50 15.98
C ASN A 282 -38.51 -30.20 14.66
N SER A 283 -38.21 -29.03 14.08
CA SER A 283 -38.31 -28.82 12.63
C SER A 283 -36.92 -28.55 12.06
N LEU A 284 -36.36 -29.59 11.45
CA LEU A 284 -35.22 -29.51 10.56
C LEU A 284 -35.72 -28.81 9.27
N TYR A 285 -35.60 -27.49 9.17
CA TYR A 285 -36.16 -26.74 8.05
C TYR A 285 -35.50 -27.14 6.72
N LYS A 286 -36.32 -27.64 5.79
CA LYS A 286 -35.98 -27.76 4.36
C LYS A 286 -35.83 -26.35 3.78
N TYR A 287 -34.65 -26.06 3.24
CA TYR A 287 -34.31 -24.80 2.58
C TYR A 287 -34.97 -24.74 1.19
N SER A 288 -36.03 -23.94 1.03
CA SER A 288 -36.53 -23.52 -0.28
C SER A 288 -37.41 -22.26 -0.26
N ASP A 289 -37.05 -21.22 0.52
CA ASP A 289 -37.70 -19.91 0.42
C ASP A 289 -36.70 -18.75 0.52
N THR A 290 -36.68 -17.88 -0.49
CA THR A 290 -35.83 -16.68 -0.57
C THR A 290 -36.08 -15.71 0.58
N GLU A 291 -37.31 -15.62 1.05
CA GLU A 291 -37.71 -14.77 2.18
C GLU A 291 -37.11 -15.25 3.52
N SER A 292 -37.05 -16.58 3.73
CA SER A 292 -36.40 -17.18 4.91
C SER A 292 -34.88 -16.94 4.92
N THR A 293 -34.27 -16.94 3.73
CA THR A 293 -32.83 -16.67 3.55
C THR A 293 -32.50 -15.21 3.84
N LEU A 294 -33.36 -14.29 3.39
CA LEU A 294 -33.21 -12.85 3.66
C LEU A 294 -33.39 -12.53 5.15
N LYS A 295 -34.33 -13.19 5.83
CA LYS A 295 -34.55 -13.06 7.28
C LYS A 295 -33.35 -13.57 8.08
N ALA A 296 -32.83 -14.75 7.73
CA ALA A 296 -31.61 -15.27 8.35
C ALA A 296 -30.41 -14.34 8.15
N LEU A 297 -30.21 -13.83 6.93
CA LEU A 297 -29.13 -12.89 6.63
C LEU A 297 -29.25 -11.60 7.45
N LYS A 298 -30.46 -11.08 7.64
CA LYS A 298 -30.75 -9.92 8.48
C LYS A 298 -30.36 -10.13 9.94
N HIS A 299 -30.61 -11.32 10.51
CA HIS A 299 -30.18 -11.64 11.88
C HIS A 299 -28.67 -11.75 12.02
N HIS A 300 -28.01 -12.33 11.02
CA HIS A 300 -26.55 -12.37 10.97
C HIS A 300 -25.96 -10.95 10.93
N LEU A 301 -26.47 -10.08 10.06
CA LEU A 301 -26.07 -8.67 9.97
C LEU A 301 -26.29 -7.91 11.27
N LYS A 302 -27.46 -8.04 11.91
CA LYS A 302 -27.75 -7.43 13.22
C LYS A 302 -26.81 -7.93 14.32
N SER A 303 -26.49 -9.22 14.30
CA SER A 303 -25.56 -9.82 15.27
C SER A 303 -24.15 -9.27 15.08
N TYR A 304 -23.65 -9.22 13.84
CA TYR A 304 -22.37 -8.62 13.51
C TYR A 304 -22.30 -7.15 13.92
N TYR A 305 -23.32 -6.36 13.54
CA TYR A 305 -23.37 -4.94 13.87
C TYR A 305 -23.37 -4.72 15.38
N SER A 306 -24.20 -5.44 16.14
CA SER A 306 -24.26 -5.31 17.61
C SER A 306 -22.94 -5.64 18.29
N ILE A 307 -22.26 -6.70 17.85
CA ILE A 307 -20.96 -7.10 18.40
C ILE A 307 -19.90 -6.05 18.05
N MET A 308 -19.88 -5.57 16.81
CA MET A 308 -18.94 -4.52 16.37
C MET A 308 -19.16 -3.20 17.10
N SER A 309 -20.41 -2.77 17.29
CA SER A 309 -20.73 -1.55 18.03
C SER A 309 -20.30 -1.61 19.49
N LYS A 310 -20.49 -2.76 20.18
CA LYS A 310 -20.00 -2.95 21.55
C LYS A 310 -18.47 -2.93 21.61
N ARG A 311 -17.80 -3.62 20.69
CA ARG A 311 -16.33 -3.62 20.63
C ARG A 311 -15.76 -2.23 20.37
N LEU A 312 -16.35 -1.47 19.45
CA LEU A 312 -15.97 -0.08 19.23
C LEU A 312 -16.21 0.78 20.47
N ALA A 313 -17.33 0.58 21.17
CA ALA A 313 -17.61 1.27 22.42
C ALA A 313 -16.60 0.95 23.54
N ASP A 314 -16.02 -0.24 23.55
CA ASP A 314 -14.97 -0.64 24.51
C ASP A 314 -13.57 -0.14 24.09
N GLN A 315 -13.28 -0.10 22.78
CA GLN A 315 -11.97 0.31 22.24
C GLN A 315 -11.76 1.82 22.20
N VAL A 316 -12.79 2.59 21.87
CA VAL A 316 -12.70 4.06 21.75
C VAL A 316 -12.23 4.71 23.06
N PRO A 317 -12.76 4.35 24.25
CA PRO A 317 -12.26 4.87 25.52
C PRO A 317 -10.78 4.55 25.80
N LEU A 318 -10.28 3.40 25.35
CA LEU A 318 -8.87 3.02 25.51
C LEU A 318 -7.94 3.88 24.64
N VAL A 319 -8.34 4.10 23.38
CA VAL A 319 -7.60 4.98 22.46
C VAL A 319 -7.62 6.43 22.96
N ILE A 320 -8.79 6.90 23.43
CA ILE A 320 -8.92 8.23 24.05
C ILE A 320 -8.03 8.31 25.30
N LYS A 321 -8.06 7.32 26.19
CA LYS A 321 -7.23 7.31 27.41
C LYS A 321 -5.74 7.33 27.08
N HIS A 322 -5.31 6.59 26.06
CA HIS A 322 -3.93 6.64 25.58
C HIS A 322 -3.56 8.04 25.05
N LYS A 323 -4.44 8.65 24.26
CA LYS A 323 -4.21 10.00 23.72
C LYS A 323 -4.18 11.07 24.83
N VAL A 324 -5.10 10.99 25.78
CA VAL A 324 -5.14 11.86 26.96
C VAL A 324 -3.90 11.68 27.83
N LEU A 325 -3.39 10.46 28.00
CA LEU A 325 -2.13 10.21 28.70
C LEU A 325 -0.93 10.84 27.99
N GLN A 326 -0.85 10.73 26.66
CA GLN A 326 0.19 11.41 25.88
C GLN A 326 0.11 12.93 26.01
N GLU A 327 -1.08 13.51 25.89
CA GLU A 327 -1.29 14.95 26.01
C GLU A 327 -1.01 15.45 27.44
N SER A 328 -1.42 14.69 28.46
CA SER A 328 -1.12 15.00 29.86
C SER A 328 0.38 14.92 30.14
N ALA A 329 1.11 13.96 29.56
CA ALA A 329 2.56 13.87 29.68
C ALA A 329 3.25 15.09 29.05
N VAL A 330 2.81 15.52 27.87
CA VAL A 330 3.31 16.73 27.20
C VAL A 330 2.99 18.00 28.00
N GLN A 331 1.80 18.08 28.58
CA GLN A 331 1.39 19.21 29.39
C GLN A 331 2.16 19.28 30.71
N LEU A 332 2.33 18.15 31.39
CA LEU A 332 3.14 18.06 32.61
C LEU A 332 4.60 18.44 32.32
N GLN A 333 5.14 18.01 31.17
CA GLN A 333 6.47 18.42 30.72
C GLN A 333 6.57 19.94 30.48
N ARG A 334 5.52 20.58 29.95
CA ARG A 334 5.47 22.04 29.80
C ARG A 334 5.39 22.75 31.14
N GLU A 335 4.54 22.30 32.05
CA GLU A 335 4.34 22.93 33.36
C GLU A 335 5.57 22.78 34.25
N MET A 336 6.23 21.60 34.24
CA MET A 336 7.51 21.40 34.92
C MET A 336 8.61 22.32 34.35
N ARG A 337 8.62 22.58 33.04
CA ARG A 337 9.51 23.58 32.42
C ARG A 337 9.12 25.03 32.74
N GLN A 338 7.88 25.31 33.09
CA GLN A 338 7.44 26.66 33.49
C GLN A 338 7.74 26.93 34.98
N LEU A 339 7.64 25.92 35.84
CA LEU A 339 8.06 25.99 37.24
C LEU A 339 9.57 26.25 37.41
N LYS A 340 10.38 26.01 36.37
CA LYS A 340 11.80 26.40 36.27
C LYS A 340 12.04 27.92 36.12
N LYS A 341 11.00 28.75 35.89
CA LYS A 341 11.14 30.20 35.62
C LYS A 341 10.87 31.09 36.85
N HIS A 342 10.60 30.50 38.01
CA HIS A 342 10.49 31.15 39.31
C HIS A 342 11.36 30.40 40.30
#